data_AF-A0A7L2Z962-F1
#
_entry.id   AF-A0A7L2Z962-F1
#
_cell.length_a   1.000
_cell.length_b   1.000
_cell.length_c   1.000
_cell.angle_alpha   90.00
_cell.angle_beta   90.00
_cell.angle_gamma   90.00
#
_symmetry.space_group_name_H-M   'P 1'
#
loop_
_entity.id
_entity.type
_entity.pdbx_description
1 polymer ?
#
loop_
_entity_poly.entity_id
_entity_poly.type
_entity_poly.pdbx_seq_one_letter_code
_entity_poly.pdbx_strand_id
1 'polypeptide(L)'
;LHCFQACRGSEFDEGIQTDSGPANDTLETDANPRYKIPVEADFLFAYSTVPGYFSWRNPGRGSWFVQSLCSVLNEHGKQLEIMQILTRVNYVVATNFESQSDDPRFSEKKQIPCVVSMLTKELYF
;
A
#
# COMPACT_ATOMS: atom_id res chain seq x y z
N LEU A 1 -13.63 0.80 3.66
CA LEU A 1 -12.26 1.27 3.34
C LEU A 1 -11.80 2.22 4.44
N HIS A 2 -10.69 1.89 5.09
CA HIS A 2 -10.05 2.76 6.07
C HIS A 2 -8.60 3.02 5.66
N CYS A 3 -8.22 4.29 5.56
CA CYS A 3 -6.87 4.72 5.19
C CYS A 3 -6.17 5.31 6.42
N PHE A 4 -5.03 4.75 6.81
CA PHE A 4 -4.29 5.14 8.00
C PHE A 4 -2.95 5.75 7.61
N GLN A 5 -2.75 7.01 8.01
CA GLN A 5 -1.49 7.71 7.88
C GLN A 5 -0.86 7.92 9.26
N ALA A 6 0.03 7.00 9.63
CA ALA A 6 0.80 7.05 10.86
C ALA A 6 2.07 6.20 10.73
N CYS A 7 3.11 6.54 11.48
CA CYS A 7 4.25 5.64 11.66
C CYS A 7 3.78 4.35 12.32
N ARG A 8 4.36 3.21 11.92
CA ARG A 8 4.05 1.90 12.52
C ARG A 8 5.27 1.26 13.19
N GLY A 9 6.31 2.05 13.41
CA GLY A 9 7.52 1.69 14.15
C GLY A 9 8.60 2.77 13.99
N SER A 10 9.85 2.39 14.27
CA SER A 10 11.02 3.27 14.36
C SER A 10 12.18 2.86 13.44
N GLU A 11 11.97 1.90 12.54
CA GLU A 11 12.97 1.42 11.59
C GLU A 11 12.90 2.22 10.27
N PHE A 12 14.02 2.29 9.56
CA PHE A 12 14.12 2.89 8.22
C PHE A 12 14.21 1.80 7.15
N ASP A 13 13.58 2.06 6.00
CA ASP A 13 13.72 1.21 4.83
C ASP A 13 14.88 1.74 3.98
N GLU A 14 15.96 0.96 3.91
CA GLU A 14 17.19 1.25 3.15
C GLU A 14 17.05 0.94 1.65
N GLY A 15 15.99 0.23 1.22
CA GLY A 15 15.83 -0.24 -0.15
C GLY A 15 16.75 -1.41 -0.53
N ILE A 16 16.40 -2.13 -1.60
CA ILE A 16 17.22 -3.23 -2.15
C ILE A 16 17.10 -3.29 -3.69
N GLN A 17 18.15 -3.71 -4.40
CA GLN A 17 18.10 -4.04 -5.83
C GLN A 17 17.63 -5.48 -6.02
N THR A 18 16.67 -5.72 -6.92
CA THR A 18 16.05 -7.04 -7.12
C THR A 18 16.39 -7.65 -8.48
N ASP A 19 16.95 -8.86 -8.48
CA ASP A 19 16.92 -9.82 -9.60
C ASP A 19 15.81 -10.83 -9.31
N SER A 20 14.83 -10.96 -10.21
CA SER A 20 13.64 -11.81 -9.99
C SER A 20 13.67 -13.06 -10.86
N GLY A 21 13.61 -14.24 -10.22
CA GLY A 21 13.31 -15.54 -10.86
C GLY A 21 11.86 -15.98 -10.59
N PRO A 22 11.25 -16.82 -11.43
CA PRO A 22 9.82 -17.16 -11.33
C PRO A 22 9.56 -18.40 -10.47
N ALA A 23 8.32 -18.54 -9.97
CA ALA A 23 7.78 -19.77 -9.41
C ALA A 23 6.38 -20.05 -10.01
N ASN A 24 6.12 -21.32 -10.32
CA ASN A 24 4.91 -21.84 -10.98
C ASN A 24 4.03 -22.68 -10.01
N ASP A 25 2.80 -22.93 -10.48
CA ASP A 25 1.88 -24.08 -10.25
C ASP A 25 0.62 -23.94 -9.34
N THR A 26 -0.52 -23.74 -10.02
CA THR A 26 -1.82 -24.47 -10.10
C THR A 26 -2.33 -25.42 -8.98
N LEU A 27 -3.63 -25.28 -8.58
CA LEU A 27 -4.83 -26.10 -8.95
C LEU A 27 -6.03 -25.99 -7.96
N GLU A 28 -7.22 -26.34 -8.46
CA GLU A 28 -8.62 -26.12 -8.02
C GLU A 28 -9.16 -27.03 -6.89
N THR A 29 -10.36 -26.75 -6.32
CA THR A 29 -11.54 -27.65 -6.17
C THR A 29 -12.74 -26.93 -5.50
N ASP A 30 -13.95 -27.22 -5.99
CA ASP A 30 -15.26 -26.64 -5.67
C ASP A 30 -16.05 -27.45 -4.59
N ALA A 31 -16.68 -26.77 -3.63
CA ALA A 31 -17.68 -27.34 -2.70
C ALA A 31 -18.53 -26.22 -2.08
N ASN A 32 -19.83 -26.19 -2.36
CA ASN A 32 -20.78 -25.18 -1.86
C ASN A 32 -21.20 -25.43 -0.39
N PRO A 33 -20.81 -24.60 0.59
CA PRO A 33 -21.29 -24.65 1.97
C PRO A 33 -22.32 -23.54 2.23
N ARG A 34 -23.26 -23.74 3.16
CA ARG A 34 -24.09 -22.64 3.69
C ARG A 34 -23.18 -21.50 4.17
N TYR A 35 -23.13 -20.39 3.43
CA TYR A 35 -22.16 -19.32 3.63
C TYR A 35 -22.36 -18.62 4.98
N LYS A 36 -21.53 -18.96 5.97
CA LYS A 36 -21.29 -18.12 7.14
C LYS A 36 -20.14 -17.18 6.77
N ILE A 37 -20.42 -15.89 6.72
CA ILE A 37 -19.40 -14.86 6.45
C ILE A 37 -18.72 -14.51 7.79
N PRO A 38 -17.38 -14.44 7.86
CA PRO A 38 -16.66 -13.95 9.04
C PRO A 38 -17.07 -12.52 9.39
N VAL A 39 -17.09 -12.17 10.68
CA VAL A 39 -17.45 -10.81 11.15
C VAL A 39 -16.50 -9.74 10.61
N GLU A 40 -15.27 -10.12 10.29
CA GLU A 40 -14.22 -9.25 9.77
C GLU A 40 -14.16 -9.19 8.23
N ALA A 41 -15.16 -9.76 7.54
CA ALA A 41 -15.28 -9.62 6.10
C ALA A 41 -15.60 -8.18 5.68
N ASP A 42 -15.27 -7.84 4.43
CA ASP A 42 -15.54 -6.54 3.80
C ASP A 42 -14.79 -5.36 4.42
N PHE A 43 -13.69 -5.65 5.13
CA PHE A 43 -12.72 -4.65 5.54
C PHE A 43 -11.59 -4.50 4.51
N LEU A 44 -11.14 -3.27 4.35
CA LEU A 44 -9.94 -2.92 3.58
C LEU A 44 -9.19 -1.85 4.36
N PHE A 45 -7.94 -2.15 4.71
CA PHE A 45 -7.02 -1.26 5.41
C PHE A 45 -5.86 -0.89 4.49
N ALA A 46 -5.65 0.40 4.29
CA ALA A 46 -4.48 0.92 3.58
C ALA A 46 -3.62 1.72 4.55
N TYR A 47 -2.48 1.15 4.94
CA TYR A 47 -1.49 1.76 5.81
C TYR A 47 -0.42 2.45 4.97
N SER A 48 0.00 3.65 5.37
CA SER A 48 1.01 4.42 4.65
C SER A 48 2.41 3.80 4.65
N THR A 49 2.68 2.88 5.58
CA THR A 49 3.95 2.17 5.71
C THR A 49 3.71 0.76 6.25
N VAL A 50 4.67 -0.14 6.00
CA VAL A 50 4.72 -1.47 6.62
C VAL A 50 4.94 -1.38 8.14
N PRO A 51 4.45 -2.35 8.93
CA PRO A 51 4.72 -2.38 10.37
C PRO A 51 6.23 -2.34 10.65
N GLY A 52 6.64 -1.59 11.68
CA GLY A 52 8.05 -1.42 12.04
C GLY A 52 8.69 -0.15 11.48
N TYR A 53 8.12 0.48 10.44
CA TYR A 53 8.81 1.55 9.71
C TYR A 53 8.22 2.94 9.91
N PHE A 54 9.04 3.96 9.64
CA PHE A 54 8.61 5.35 9.59
C PHE A 54 7.65 5.63 8.42
N SER A 55 6.79 6.63 8.61
CA SER A 55 6.03 7.24 7.51
C SER A 55 6.48 8.69 7.30
N TRP A 56 6.91 8.97 6.08
CA TRP A 56 7.49 10.24 5.68
C TRP A 56 6.42 11.28 5.35
N ARG A 57 6.60 12.46 5.94
CA ARG A 57 5.76 13.62 5.72
C ARG A 57 6.61 14.85 5.42
N ASN A 58 6.38 15.46 4.27
CA ASN A 58 6.94 16.77 3.97
C ASN A 58 6.06 17.86 4.63
N PRO A 59 6.62 18.80 5.41
CA PRO A 59 5.84 19.84 6.09
C PRO A 59 5.01 20.73 5.15
N GLY A 60 5.48 20.98 3.92
CA GLY A 60 4.81 21.85 2.95
C GLY A 60 3.99 21.14 1.88
N ARG A 61 4.31 19.87 1.57
CA ARG A 61 3.62 19.09 0.51
C ARG A 61 2.69 18.00 1.04
N GLY A 62 2.75 17.69 2.33
CA GLY A 62 2.03 16.58 2.94
C GLY A 62 2.81 15.27 2.87
N SER A 63 2.15 14.16 3.19
CA SER A 63 2.79 12.84 3.21
C SER A 63 2.82 12.19 1.84
N TRP A 64 3.84 11.38 1.56
CA TRP A 64 3.98 10.70 0.26
C TRP A 64 2.77 9.83 -0.05
N PHE A 65 2.33 9.02 0.92
CA PHE A 65 1.16 8.15 0.76
C PHE A 65 -0.13 8.91 0.42
N VAL A 66 -0.51 9.93 1.20
CA VAL A 66 -1.76 10.68 0.98
C VAL A 66 -1.74 11.43 -0.36
N GLN A 67 -0.59 12.04 -0.72
CA GLN A 67 -0.44 12.70 -2.01
C GLN A 67 -0.64 11.71 -3.17
N SER A 68 0.05 10.57 -3.12
CA SER A 68 -0.09 9.51 -4.12
C SER A 68 -1.52 8.98 -4.20
N LEU A 69 -2.15 8.74 -3.05
CA LEU A 69 -3.53 8.25 -2.98
C LEU A 69 -4.51 9.23 -3.65
N CYS A 70 -4.46 10.51 -3.29
CA CYS A 70 -5.30 11.53 -3.90
C CYS A 70 -5.04 11.68 -5.41
N SER A 71 -3.78 11.64 -5.82
CA SER A 71 -3.41 11.74 -7.24
C SER A 71 -4.00 10.60 -8.06
N VAL A 72 -3.78 9.34 -7.65
CA VAL A 72 -4.26 8.16 -8.37
C VAL A 72 -5.79 8.06 -8.33
N LEU A 73 -6.43 8.42 -7.20
CA LEU A 73 -7.89 8.45 -7.10
C LEU A 73 -8.51 9.50 -8.03
N ASN A 74 -7.94 10.70 -8.13
CA ASN A 74 -8.44 11.74 -9.02
C ASN A 74 -8.35 11.33 -10.49
N GLU A 75 -7.30 10.59 -10.86
CA GLU A 75 -7.08 10.16 -12.24
C GLU A 75 -7.93 8.93 -12.61
N HIS A 76 -8.02 7.95 -11.70
CA HIS A 76 -8.54 6.62 -12.03
C HIS A 76 -9.71 6.14 -11.17
N GLY A 77 -10.15 6.92 -10.19
CA GLY A 77 -11.13 6.49 -9.18
C GLY A 77 -12.43 5.93 -9.77
N LYS A 78 -12.86 6.41 -10.94
CA LYS A 78 -14.10 5.97 -11.61
C LYS A 78 -13.91 4.84 -12.62
N GLN A 79 -12.68 4.40 -12.85
CA GLN A 79 -12.30 3.53 -13.96
C GLN A 79 -11.66 2.24 -13.49
N LEU A 80 -10.98 2.28 -12.34
CA LEU A 80 -10.22 1.17 -11.81
C LEU A 80 -10.81 0.67 -10.51
N GLU A 81 -10.59 -0.61 -10.27
CA GLU A 81 -10.94 -1.29 -9.02
C GLU A 81 -9.99 -0.82 -7.89
N ILE A 82 -10.46 -0.83 -6.64
CA ILE A 82 -9.72 -0.24 -5.50
C ILE A 82 -8.34 -0.87 -5.29
N MET A 83 -8.16 -2.17 -5.49
CA MET A 83 -6.85 -2.83 -5.36
C MET A 83 -5.91 -2.42 -6.49
N GLN A 84 -6.42 -2.18 -7.69
CA GLN A 84 -5.62 -1.61 -8.80
C GLN A 84 -5.16 -0.19 -8.45
N ILE A 85 -6.05 0.63 -7.89
CA ILE A 85 -5.73 1.99 -7.42
C ILE A 85 -4.64 1.92 -6.34
N LEU A 86 -4.84 1.11 -5.30
CA LEU A 86 -3.88 1.00 -4.19
C LEU A 86 -2.53 0.41 -4.64
N THR A 87 -2.52 -0.50 -5.62
CA THR A 87 -1.28 -1.01 -6.23
C THR A 87 -0.52 0.10 -6.95
N ARG A 88 -1.22 0.97 -7.69
CA ARG A 88 -0.60 2.15 -8.31
C ARG A 88 -0.08 3.13 -7.28
N VAL A 89 -0.80 3.33 -6.18
CA VAL A 89 -0.31 4.14 -5.06
C VAL A 89 1.00 3.57 -4.50
N ASN A 90 1.07 2.25 -4.28
CA ASN A 90 2.30 1.59 -3.84
C ASN A 90 3.47 1.85 -4.81
N TYR A 91 3.22 1.67 -6.10
CA TYR A 91 4.23 1.94 -7.13
C TYR A 91 4.72 3.38 -7.07
N VAL A 92 3.81 4.37 -7.08
CA VAL A 92 4.16 5.78 -7.03
C VAL A 92 4.97 6.12 -5.78
N VAL A 93 4.58 5.60 -4.60
CA VAL A 93 5.32 5.84 -3.35
C VAL A 93 6.74 5.25 -3.43
N ALA A 94 6.89 4.04 -3.96
CA ALA A 94 8.17 3.35 -4.05
C ALA A 94 9.13 4.00 -5.06
N THR A 95 8.62 4.45 -6.22
CA THR A 95 9.46 4.96 -7.31
C THR A 95 9.72 6.47 -7.22
N ASN A 96 8.73 7.26 -6.81
CA ASN A 96 8.82 8.72 -6.95
C ASN A 96 9.31 9.43 -5.70
N PHE A 97 9.47 8.71 -4.58
CA PHE A 97 9.86 9.31 -3.32
C PHE A 97 11.10 8.65 -2.74
N GLU A 98 11.94 9.49 -2.18
CA GLU A 98 13.16 9.16 -1.44
C GLU A 98 13.40 10.32 -0.47
N SER A 99 13.84 10.02 0.75
CA SER A 99 14.08 11.06 1.74
C SER A 99 15.37 11.81 1.40
N GLN A 100 15.37 13.12 1.63
CA GLN A 100 16.54 13.98 1.48
C GLN A 100 16.72 14.75 2.77
N SER A 101 17.87 14.57 3.42
CA SER A 101 18.18 15.19 4.70
C SER A 101 19.68 15.49 4.80
N ASP A 102 20.03 16.58 5.48
CA ASP A 102 21.42 16.89 5.81
C ASP A 102 22.00 15.88 6.82
N ASP A 103 21.15 15.18 7.58
CA ASP A 103 21.55 14.08 8.45
C ASP A 103 21.57 12.77 7.64
N PRO A 104 22.74 12.14 7.44
CA PRO A 104 22.88 10.91 6.64
C PRO A 104 21.99 9.77 7.14
N ARG A 105 21.59 9.77 8.42
CA ARG A 105 20.70 8.74 8.96
C ARG A 105 19.28 8.82 8.41
N PHE A 106 18.87 9.98 7.90
CA PHE A 106 17.53 10.24 7.40
C PHE A 106 17.50 10.53 5.89
N SER A 107 18.65 10.51 5.21
CA SER A 107 18.73 10.67 3.76
C SER A 107 18.68 9.33 3.04
N GLU A 108 18.23 9.33 1.79
CA GLU A 108 18.19 8.18 0.88
C GLU A 108 17.30 7.02 1.37
N LYS A 109 16.30 7.31 2.21
CA LYS A 109 15.37 6.31 2.73
C LYS A 109 14.14 6.19 1.84
N LYS A 110 13.59 4.98 1.80
CA LYS A 110 12.41 4.63 1.00
C LYS A 110 11.18 4.43 1.89
N GLN A 111 10.04 4.25 1.24
CA GLN A 111 8.78 3.91 1.89
C GLN A 111 7.96 3.02 0.97
N ILE A 112 7.25 2.06 1.55
CA ILE A 112 6.23 1.28 0.84
C ILE A 112 4.95 1.20 1.70
N PRO A 113 3.77 1.57 1.16
CA PRO A 113 2.50 1.39 1.85
C PRO A 113 2.12 -0.11 1.94
N CYS A 114 1.32 -0.45 2.94
CA CYS A 114 0.86 -1.82 3.21
C CYS A 114 -0.66 -1.90 3.10
N VAL A 115 -1.16 -2.77 2.23
CA VAL A 115 -2.59 -2.98 1.99
C VAL A 115 -2.99 -4.32 2.60
N VAL A 116 -4.03 -4.32 3.43
CA VAL A 116 -4.62 -5.52 4.03
C VAL A 116 -6.09 -5.57 3.62
N SER A 117 -6.46 -6.58 2.82
CA SER A 117 -7.80 -6.74 2.28
C SER A 117 -8.47 -7.98 2.83
N MET A 118 -9.70 -7.80 3.31
CA MET A 118 -10.68 -8.84 3.61
C MET A 118 -11.95 -8.64 2.76
N LEU A 119 -11.84 -7.90 1.63
CA LEU A 119 -12.95 -7.67 0.72
C LEU A 119 -13.40 -8.98 0.08
N THR A 120 -14.71 -9.21 0.06
CA THR A 120 -15.30 -10.40 -0.60
C THR A 120 -15.72 -10.13 -2.05
N LYS A 121 -15.60 -8.87 -2.50
CA LYS A 121 -15.97 -8.41 -3.84
C LYS A 121 -15.03 -7.31 -4.31
N GLU A 122 -14.92 -7.17 -5.62
CA GLU A 122 -14.29 -6.01 -6.26
C GLU A 122 -15.04 -4.73 -5.87
N LEU A 123 -14.29 -3.67 -5.60
CA LEU A 123 -14.84 -2.36 -5.22
C LEU A 123 -14.48 -1.31 -6.27
N TYR A 124 -15.51 -0.70 -6.87
CA TYR A 124 -15.42 0.46 -7.75
C TYR A 124 -16.19 1.65 -7.13
N PHE A 125 -15.80 2.87 -7.46
CA PHE A 125 -16.44 4.10 -6.98
C PHE A 125 -17.47 4.69 -7.95
#